data_AF-A0A382NHR5-F1
#
_entry.id   AF-A0A382NHR5-F1
#
_cell.length_a   1.000
_cell.length_b   1.000
_cell.length_c   1.000
_cell.angle_alpha   90.00
_cell.angle_beta   90.00
_cell.angle_gamma   90.00
#
_symmetry.space_group_name_H-M   'P 1'
#
loop_
_entity.id
_entity.type
_entity.pdbx_description
1 polymer ?
#
loop_
_entity_poly.entity_id
_entity_poly.type
_entity_poly.pdbx_seq_one_letter_code
_entity_poly.pdbx_strand_id
1 'polypeptide(L)' 'MARIKQITSKNEVSDQHHEIFDSIASSRGRISGPFSVLLHSPEVAGRAAHLGAYI' A
#
# COMPACT_ATOMS: atom_id res chain seq x y z
N MET A 1 9.65 4.55 -15.38
CA MET A 1 9.74 3.35 -14.52
C MET A 1 10.06 3.79 -13.10
N ALA A 2 9.41 3.19 -12.09
CA ALA A 2 9.81 3.41 -10.70
C ALA A 2 11.22 2.84 -10.49
N ARG A 3 12.08 3.57 -9.77
CA ARG A 3 13.48 3.15 -9.51
C ARG A 3 13.57 2.05 -8.44
N ILE A 4 12.48 1.77 -7.74
CA ILE A 4 12.40 0.74 -6.71
C ILE A 4 11.40 -0.35 -7.12
N LYS A 5 11.59 -1.56 -6.57
CA LYS A 5 10.67 -2.68 -6.76
C LYS A 5 9.26 -2.25 -6.33
N GLN A 6 8.26 -2.51 -7.17
CA GLN A 6 6.87 -2.26 -6.81
C GLN A 6 6.32 -3.46 -6.04
N ILE A 7 5.77 -3.20 -4.86
CA ILE A 7 5.05 -4.18 -4.05
C ILE A 7 3.62 -4.26 -4.58
N THR A 8 3.22 -5.43 -5.07
CA THR A 8 1.89 -5.64 -5.64
C THR A 8 1.19 -6.86 -5.07
N SER A 9 1.90 -7.68 -4.28
CA SER A 9 1.39 -8.85 -3.61
C SER A 9 1.58 -8.77 -2.10
N LYS A 10 0.62 -9.32 -1.37
CA LYS A 10 0.56 -9.31 0.10
C LYS A 10 1.75 -10.02 0.75
N ASN A 11 2.22 -11.10 0.12
CA ASN A 11 3.38 -11.87 0.59
C ASN A 11 4.73 -11.13 0.48
N GLU A 12 4.75 -9.94 -0.14
CA GLU A 12 5.94 -9.08 -0.19
C GLU A 12 6.01 -8.11 1.01
N VAL A 13 5.00 -8.16 1.88
CA VAL A 13 4.88 -7.36 3.10
C VAL A 13 4.91 -8.30 4.31
N SER A 14 5.55 -7.87 5.39
CA SER A 14 5.53 -8.61 6.67
C SER A 14 4.09 -8.82 7.18
N ASP A 15 3.82 -9.98 7.77
CA ASP A 15 2.51 -10.39 8.27
C ASP A 15 1.85 -9.35 9.18
N GLN A 16 2.63 -8.66 10.00
CA GLN A 16 2.14 -7.59 10.89
C GLN A 16 1.51 -6.39 10.16
N HIS A 17 1.75 -6.24 8.85
CA HIS A 17 1.24 -5.15 8.02
C HIS A 17 0.27 -5.62 6.94
N HIS A 18 -0.13 -6.89 6.96
CA HIS A 18 -1.09 -7.46 6.03
C HIS A 18 -2.45 -6.75 6.06
N GLU A 19 -2.90 -6.32 7.25
CA GLU A 19 -4.14 -5.54 7.39
C GLU A 19 -4.08 -4.20 6.65
N ILE A 20 -2.92 -3.53 6.67
CA ILE A 20 -2.73 -2.28 5.94
C ILE A 20 -2.79 -2.54 4.43
N PHE A 21 -2.10 -3.58 3.95
CA PHE A 21 -2.14 -3.97 2.55
C PHE A 21 -3.60 -4.24 2.09
N ASP A 22 -4.33 -5.04 2.86
CA ASP A 22 -5.71 -5.42 2.54
C ASP A 22 -6.65 -4.22 2.55
N SER A 23 -6.53 -3.31 3.53
CA SER A 23 -7.35 -2.10 3.61
C SER A 23 -7.15 -1.18 2.40
N ILE A 24 -5.90 -1.00 1.96
CA ILE A 24 -5.58 -0.23 0.76
C ILE A 24 -6.08 -0.95 -0.49
N ALA A 25 -5.87 -2.26 -0.62
CA ALA A 25 -6.36 -3.02 -1.77
C ALA A 25 -7.89 -2.98 -1.85
N SER A 26 -8.59 -3.11 -0.72
CA SER A 26 -10.05 -3.06 -0.61
C SER A 26 -10.61 -1.70 -1.04
N SER A 27 -10.01 -0.60 -0.57
CA SER A 27 -10.51 0.75 -0.90
C SER A 27 -10.21 1.21 -2.34
N ARG A 28 -9.21 0.63 -3.02
CA ARG A 28 -8.78 1.03 -4.38
C ARG A 28 -8.93 -0.08 -5.43
N GLY A 29 -9.48 -1.22 -5.05
CA GLY A 29 -9.59 -2.43 -5.87
C GLY A 29 -8.29 -3.22 -6.06
N ARG A 30 -7.12 -2.57 -6.03
CA ARG A 30 -5.80 -3.21 -6.09
C ARG A 30 -4.70 -2.29 -5.59
N ILE A 31 -3.54 -2.87 -5.27
CA ILE A 31 -2.32 -2.10 -5.06
C ILE A 31 -1.70 -1.73 -6.42
N SER A 32 -1.59 -0.44 -6.68
CA SER A 32 -0.95 0.10 -7.88
C SER A 32 -0.47 1.54 -7.68
N GLY A 33 0.29 2.05 -8.65
CA GLY A 33 0.73 3.44 -8.68
C GLY A 33 1.54 3.83 -7.43
N PRO A 34 1.20 4.93 -6.73
CA PRO A 34 1.98 5.38 -5.58
C PRO A 34 1.98 4.36 -4.43
N PHE A 35 0.91 3.58 -4.26
CA PHE A 35 0.82 2.63 -3.13
C PHE A 35 1.72 1.41 -3.31
N SER A 36 2.05 1.02 -4.54
CA SER A 36 3.05 -0.04 -4.78
C SER A 36 4.48 0.39 -4.41
N VAL A 37 4.73 1.70 -4.29
CA VAL A 37 5.99 2.29 -3.85
C VAL A 37 5.94 2.59 -2.34
N LEU A 38 4.83 3.16 -1.85
CA LEU A 38 4.68 3.53 -0.44
C LEU A 38 4.65 2.31 0.48
N LEU A 39 4.26 1.12 0.02
CA LEU A 39 4.27 -0.10 0.84
C LEU A 39 5.66 -0.58 1.28
N HIS A 40 6.74 0.04 0.80
CA HIS A 40 8.06 -0.09 1.45
C HIS A 40 8.09 0.52 2.86
N SER A 41 7.10 1.36 3.19
CA SER A 41 6.78 1.85 4.53
C SER A 41 5.27 1.71 4.77
N PRO A 42 4.78 0.53 5.21
CA PRO A 42 3.35 0.26 5.33
C PRO A 42 2.60 1.27 6.19
N GLU A 43 3.17 1.72 7.30
CA GLU A 43 2.53 2.74 8.14
C GLU A 43 2.29 4.06 7.41
N VAL A 44 3.25 4.50 6.58
CA VAL A 44 3.10 5.69 5.73
C VAL A 44 2.04 5.46 4.66
N ALA A 45 2.04 4.28 4.02
CA ALA A 45 1.02 3.91 3.05
C ALA A 45 -0.38 3.95 3.66
N GLY A 46 -0.57 3.38 4.86
CA GLY A 46 -1.85 3.40 5.57
C GLY A 46 -2.32 4.81 5.92
N ARG A 47 -1.42 5.66 6.44
CA ARG A 47 -1.76 7.07 6.77
C ARG A 47 -2.07 7.90 5.53
N ALA A 48 -1.31 7.73 4.46
CA ALA A 48 -1.58 8.37 3.17
C ALA A 48 -2.91 7.89 2.60
N ALA A 49 -3.24 6.61 2.78
CA ALA A 49 -4.51 6.07 2.33
C ALA A 49 -5.70 6.63 3.09
N HIS A 50 -5.57 6.75 4.42
CA HIS A 50 -6.55 7.37 5.28
C HIS A 50 -6.79 8.85 4.92
N LEU A 51 -5.71 9.63 4.71
CA LEU A 51 -5.83 11.02 4.26
C LEU A 51 -6.58 11.13 2.93
N GLY A 52 -6.27 10.25 1.97
CA GLY A 52 -6.93 10.20 0.67
C GLY A 52 -8.41 9.80 0.72
N ALA A 53 -8.96 9.39 1.86
CA ALA A 53 -10.41 9.17 2.00
C ALA A 53 -11.19 10.48 2.24
N TYR A 54 -10.49 11.59 2.49
CA TYR A 54 -11.10 12.90 2.74
C TYR A 54 -11.04 13.84 1.53
N ILE A 55 -10.38 13.45 0.43
CA ILE A 55 -10.19 14.24 -0.80
C ILE A 55 -10.46 13.40 -2.05
#